data_AF-A0A2V9PB50-F1
#
_entry.id   AF-A0A2V9PB50-F1
#
_cell.length_a   1.000
_cell.length_b   1.000
_cell.length_c   1.000
_cell.angle_alpha   90.00
_cell.angle_beta   90.00
_cell.angle_gamma   90.00
#
_symmetry.space_group_name_H-M   'P 1'
#
loop_
_entity.id
_entity.type
_entity.pdbx_description
1 polymer ?
#
loop_
_entity_poly.entity_id
_entity_poly.type
_entity_poly.pdbx_seq_one_letter_code
_entity_poly.pdbx_strand_id
1 'polypeptide(L)'
;MLAAALYFCTAFSFSQAQVWAATRFSFVVALRDRYREWQEARLRKKMQKELEKRRAAKPAIQAQMIPARVAAPAPAPEPRRTGIERFAEEHDTKAGEGARPTQDLRATQSDAEIEVADRADSSAKSKTTMPRLAGGYKLPPSSLLHRQDEQQTVDADELKLLAQVLTAKYAEFDVHGQVTQINPGPVVTTFEFKPEAGIKYSRLTNLTDDLCLAMKAESILIERMAGKSTVGIQVPNRDREIIWLRENIESSEFIGTKSKLTLALGKDINGRIVTAELSGMPHLLIAGSTGTGKSVAINAMIMSILYKATPDQVRLVLVD
;
A
#
# COMPACT_ATOMS: atom_id res chain seq x y z
N MET A 1 33.44 17.55 -68.50
CA MET A 1 33.99 16.21 -68.19
C MET A 1 35.01 16.21 -67.04
N LEU A 2 35.93 17.19 -66.96
CA LEU A 2 36.92 17.27 -65.86
C LEU A 2 36.32 17.41 -64.45
N ALA A 3 35.24 18.20 -64.27
CA ALA A 3 34.57 18.34 -62.98
C ALA A 3 33.84 17.05 -62.52
N ALA A 4 33.28 16.27 -63.46
CA ALA A 4 32.65 15.00 -63.16
C ALA A 4 33.68 13.91 -62.82
N ALA A 5 34.85 13.92 -63.48
CA ALA A 5 35.95 13.02 -63.17
C ALA A 5 36.57 13.32 -61.80
N LEU A 6 36.73 14.59 -61.43
CA LEU A 6 37.16 14.99 -60.08
C LEU A 6 36.14 14.57 -59.00
N TYR A 7 34.84 14.71 -59.27
CA TYR A 7 33.78 14.25 -58.38
C TYR A 7 33.79 12.72 -58.17
N PHE A 8 34.00 11.95 -59.24
CA PHE A 8 34.08 10.48 -59.17
C PHE A 8 35.38 9.97 -58.53
N CYS A 9 36.51 10.69 -58.63
CA CYS A 9 37.75 10.33 -57.93
C CYS A 9 37.73 10.68 -56.44
N THR A 10 37.01 11.74 -56.03
CA THR A 10 36.85 12.07 -54.60
C THR A 10 35.69 11.34 -53.92
N ALA A 11 34.76 10.80 -54.70
CA ALA A 11 33.70 9.90 -54.25
C ALA A 11 34.14 8.42 -54.29
N PHE A 12 35.44 8.13 -54.10
CA PHE A 12 35.87 6.81 -53.65
C PHE A 12 35.37 6.61 -52.22
N SER A 13 34.16 6.08 -52.22
CA SER A 13 33.19 5.95 -51.15
C SER A 13 33.77 5.64 -49.77
N PHE A 14 33.61 6.59 -48.85
CA PHE A 14 33.76 6.39 -47.41
C PHE A 14 32.89 5.22 -46.90
N SER A 15 31.76 4.93 -47.57
CA SER A 15 30.90 3.79 -47.21
C SER A 15 31.48 2.44 -47.65
N GLN A 16 32.15 2.38 -48.81
CA GLN A 16 32.84 1.15 -49.24
C GLN A 16 34.11 0.91 -48.41
N ALA A 17 34.82 1.98 -48.01
CA ALA A 17 35.94 1.87 -47.08
C ALA A 17 35.51 1.39 -45.69
N GLN A 18 34.35 1.84 -45.18
CA GLN A 18 33.80 1.35 -43.91
C GLN A 18 33.43 -0.14 -43.97
N VAL A 19 32.78 -0.58 -45.04
CA VAL A 19 32.41 -1.99 -45.21
C VAL A 19 33.65 -2.86 -45.43
N TRP A 20 34.64 -2.39 -46.18
CA TRP A 20 35.92 -3.09 -46.34
C TRP A 20 36.69 -3.19 -45.03
N ALA A 21 36.75 -2.10 -44.25
CA ALA A 21 37.41 -2.07 -42.95
C ALA A 21 36.69 -2.93 -41.91
N ALA A 22 35.36 -2.87 -41.80
CA ALA A 22 34.58 -3.69 -40.87
C ALA A 22 34.76 -5.20 -41.15
N THR A 23 34.81 -5.58 -42.43
CA THR A 23 35.00 -6.97 -42.82
C THR A 23 36.42 -7.47 -42.53
N ARG A 24 37.44 -6.65 -42.84
CA ARG A 24 38.87 -7.02 -42.70
C ARG A 24 39.39 -6.93 -41.26
N PHE A 25 38.85 -6.03 -40.44
CA PHE A 25 39.21 -5.82 -39.03
C PHE A 25 38.19 -6.42 -38.04
N SER A 26 37.25 -7.24 -38.50
CA SER A 26 36.32 -7.99 -37.66
C SER A 26 37.02 -8.79 -36.56
N PHE A 27 38.22 -9.34 -36.85
CA PHE A 27 39.03 -10.05 -35.87
C PHE A 27 39.52 -9.14 -34.72
N VAL A 28 39.82 -7.86 -35.00
CA VAL A 28 40.28 -6.88 -33.99
C VAL A 28 39.12 -6.49 -33.08
N VAL A 29 37.92 -6.30 -33.65
CA VAL A 29 36.70 -6.01 -32.89
C VAL A 29 36.37 -7.22 -31.99
N ALA A 30 36.40 -8.44 -32.53
CA ALA A 30 36.19 -9.66 -31.75
C ALA A 30 37.22 -9.83 -30.62
N LEU A 31 38.51 -9.52 -30.87
CA LEU A 31 39.55 -9.55 -29.84
C LEU A 31 39.33 -8.50 -28.74
N ARG A 32 38.91 -7.29 -29.11
CA ARG A 32 38.59 -6.21 -28.18
C ARG A 32 37.41 -6.59 -27.30
N ASP A 33 36.35 -7.13 -27.88
CA ASP A 33 35.14 -7.48 -27.17
C ASP A 33 35.38 -8.68 -26.25
N ARG A 34 36.16 -9.68 -26.70
CA ARG A 34 36.62 -10.79 -25.85
C ARG A 34 37.51 -10.35 -24.69
N TYR A 35 38.33 -9.30 -24.89
CA TYR A 35 39.12 -8.69 -23.83
C TYR A 35 38.24 -7.95 -22.80
N ARG A 36 37.20 -7.24 -23.26
CA ARG A 36 36.22 -6.59 -22.37
C ARG A 36 35.42 -7.61 -21.56
N GLU A 37 34.93 -8.66 -22.19
CA GLU A 37 34.23 -9.76 -21.51
C GLU A 37 35.14 -10.45 -20.47
N TRP A 38 36.43 -10.65 -20.81
CA TRP A 38 37.41 -11.19 -19.88
C TRP A 38 37.65 -10.26 -18.67
N GLN A 39 37.70 -8.94 -18.88
CA GLN A 39 37.82 -7.97 -17.78
C GLN A 39 36.57 -7.96 -16.88
N GLU A 40 35.37 -7.97 -17.46
CA GLU A 40 34.11 -8.00 -16.72
C GLU A 40 33.96 -9.29 -15.90
N ALA A 41 34.31 -10.44 -16.49
CA ALA A 41 34.31 -11.72 -15.79
C ALA A 41 35.28 -11.74 -14.59
N ARG A 42 36.43 -11.07 -14.71
CA ARG A 42 37.39 -10.91 -13.60
C ARG A 42 36.83 -10.06 -12.46
N LEU A 43 36.14 -8.96 -12.78
CA LEU A 43 35.49 -8.10 -11.79
C LEU A 43 34.36 -8.83 -11.07
N ARG A 44 33.52 -9.57 -11.80
CA ARG A 44 32.44 -10.40 -11.22
C ARG A 44 32.98 -11.46 -10.26
N LYS A 45 34.06 -12.16 -10.64
CA LYS A 45 34.72 -13.14 -9.75
C LYS A 45 35.29 -12.49 -8.48
N LYS A 46 35.81 -11.27 -8.56
CA LYS A 46 36.27 -10.52 -7.36
C LYS A 46 35.09 -10.17 -6.45
N MET A 47 34.00 -9.62 -6.99
CA MET A 47 32.80 -9.28 -6.21
C MET A 47 32.16 -10.51 -5.55
N GLN A 48 32.10 -11.65 -6.25
CA GLN A 48 31.61 -12.91 -5.67
C GLN A 48 32.45 -13.37 -4.49
N LYS A 49 33.79 -13.36 -4.62
CA LYS A 49 34.70 -13.71 -3.51
C LYS A 49 34.56 -12.76 -2.32
N GLU A 50 34.29 -11.48 -2.56
CA GLU A 50 34.11 -10.48 -1.51
C GLU A 50 32.77 -10.68 -0.76
N LEU A 51 31.70 -10.99 -1.50
CA LEU A 51 30.40 -11.39 -0.93
C LEU A 51 30.50 -12.68 -0.10
N GLU A 52 31.23 -13.68 -0.58
CA GLU A 52 31.49 -14.91 0.16
C GLU A 52 32.31 -14.65 1.42
N LYS A 53 33.35 -13.80 1.33
CA LYS A 53 34.14 -13.38 2.49
C LYS A 53 33.30 -12.61 3.51
N ARG A 54 32.39 -11.73 3.08
CA ARG A 54 31.43 -11.04 3.94
C ARG A 54 30.41 -11.97 4.59
N ARG A 55 29.95 -13.00 3.86
CA ARG A 55 29.08 -14.05 4.40
C ARG A 55 29.81 -14.90 5.44
N ALA A 56 31.05 -15.29 5.16
CA ALA A 56 31.88 -16.07 6.09
C ALA A 56 32.31 -15.26 7.33
N ALA A 57 32.43 -13.94 7.22
CA ALA A 57 32.79 -13.05 8.32
C ALA A 57 31.61 -12.64 9.23
N LYS A 58 30.36 -12.99 8.89
CA LYS A 58 29.23 -12.79 9.82
C LYS A 58 29.30 -13.88 10.91
N PRO A 59 29.48 -13.54 12.20
CA PRO A 59 29.43 -14.51 13.26
C PRO A 59 28.00 -15.05 13.40
N ALA A 60 27.86 -16.38 13.44
CA ALA A 60 26.59 -17.04 13.72
C ALA A 60 26.22 -16.80 15.19
N ILE A 61 25.08 -16.12 15.41
CA ILE A 61 24.49 -15.97 16.75
C ILE A 61 24.02 -17.35 17.19
N GLN A 62 24.73 -17.97 18.14
CA GLN A 62 24.28 -19.19 18.79
C GLN A 62 23.10 -18.85 19.69
N ALA A 63 21.89 -19.22 19.25
CA ALA A 63 20.71 -19.24 20.10
C ALA A 63 20.90 -20.30 21.19
N GLN A 64 21.15 -19.88 22.43
CA GLN A 64 21.04 -20.74 23.60
C GLN A 64 19.56 -21.12 23.80
N MET A 65 19.21 -22.38 23.54
CA MET A 65 17.91 -22.93 23.89
C MET A 65 17.87 -23.21 25.40
N ILE A 66 17.01 -22.48 26.11
CA ILE A 66 16.66 -22.75 27.50
C ILE A 66 15.60 -23.88 27.50
N PRO A 67 15.78 -25.00 28.24
CA PRO A 67 14.80 -26.07 28.26
C PRO A 67 13.53 -25.67 29.04
N ALA A 68 12.37 -26.04 28.49
CA ALA A 68 11.06 -25.72 29.02
C ALA A 68 10.81 -26.39 30.39
N ARG A 69 10.55 -25.57 31.41
CA ARG A 69 10.02 -26.02 32.71
C ARG A 69 8.54 -26.38 32.54
N VAL A 70 8.18 -27.63 32.81
CA VAL A 70 6.79 -28.09 32.88
C VAL A 70 6.10 -27.36 34.04
N ALA A 71 5.08 -26.57 33.73
CA ALA A 71 4.21 -25.92 34.71
C ALA A 71 2.94 -26.74 34.92
N ALA A 72 2.57 -26.94 36.19
CA ALA A 72 1.32 -27.54 36.65
C ALA A 72 0.11 -26.67 36.27
N PRO A 73 -1.13 -27.23 36.20
CA PRO A 73 -2.28 -26.51 35.68
C PRO A 73 -2.75 -25.41 36.65
N ALA A 74 -2.80 -24.18 36.16
CA ALA A 74 -3.38 -23.03 36.85
C ALA A 74 -4.92 -23.00 36.65
N PRO A 75 -5.68 -22.46 37.63
CA PRO A 75 -7.14 -22.44 37.62
C PRO A 75 -7.73 -21.46 36.57
N ALA A 76 -9.02 -21.63 36.30
CA ALA A 76 -9.79 -20.96 35.25
C ALA A 76 -9.71 -19.41 35.28
N PRO A 77 -9.82 -18.75 34.11
CA PRO A 77 -9.59 -17.31 33.99
C PRO A 77 -10.75 -16.48 34.57
N GLU A 78 -10.44 -15.67 35.57
CA GLU A 78 -11.24 -14.49 35.93
C GLU A 78 -11.13 -13.41 34.83
N PRO A 79 -12.15 -12.55 34.66
CA PRO A 79 -12.18 -11.56 33.59
C PRO A 79 -11.00 -10.59 33.72
N ARG A 80 -10.24 -10.48 32.63
CA ARG A 80 -9.07 -9.60 32.51
C ARG A 80 -9.50 -8.14 32.67
N ARG A 81 -9.26 -7.57 33.84
CA ARG A 81 -9.27 -6.13 34.09
C ARG A 81 -8.14 -5.46 33.30
N THR A 82 -8.47 -4.42 32.53
CA THR A 82 -7.55 -3.76 31.59
C THR A 82 -6.80 -2.60 32.26
N GLY A 83 -5.69 -2.17 31.66
CA GLY A 83 -4.89 -1.03 32.15
C GLY A 83 -5.59 0.34 32.13
N ILE A 84 -6.84 0.40 31.65
CA ILE A 84 -7.70 1.59 31.69
C ILE A 84 -8.22 1.82 33.11
N GLU A 85 -8.51 0.76 33.86
CA GLU A 85 -8.93 0.86 35.27
C GLU A 85 -7.78 1.40 36.16
N ARG A 86 -6.52 1.09 35.83
CA ARG A 86 -5.35 1.61 36.55
C ARG A 86 -5.09 3.10 36.32
N PHE A 87 -5.35 3.61 35.12
CA PHE A 87 -5.21 5.05 34.83
C PHE A 87 -6.36 5.87 35.44
N ALA A 88 -7.56 5.29 35.56
CA ALA A 88 -8.69 5.91 36.25
C ALA A 88 -8.44 6.00 37.78
N GLU A 89 -7.89 4.95 38.40
CA GLU A 89 -7.59 4.94 39.84
C GLU A 89 -6.38 5.81 40.24
N GLU A 90 -5.36 5.94 39.39
CA GLU A 90 -4.21 6.84 39.65
C GLU A 90 -4.59 8.33 39.58
N HIS A 91 -5.66 8.68 38.87
CA HIS A 91 -6.17 10.05 38.82
C HIS A 91 -7.08 10.41 40.01
N ASP A 92 -7.76 9.43 40.63
CA ASP A 92 -8.64 9.65 41.78
C ASP A 92 -7.90 9.65 43.13
N THR A 93 -6.72 9.02 43.22
CA THR A 93 -5.95 8.90 44.47
C THR A 93 -4.98 10.04 44.75
N LYS A 94 -4.88 11.04 43.87
CA LYS A 94 -4.04 12.24 44.06
C LYS A 94 -4.82 13.55 44.23
N ALA A 95 -6.12 13.46 44.51
CA ALA A 95 -6.95 14.59 44.93
C ALA A 95 -7.02 14.69 46.46
N GLY A 96 -5.88 15.01 47.09
CA GLY A 96 -5.80 15.23 48.53
C GLY A 96 -4.51 15.93 48.92
N GLU A 97 -4.66 17.18 49.37
CA GLU A 97 -3.68 18.04 50.06
C GLU A 97 -2.71 18.87 49.19
N GLY A 98 -2.94 20.19 49.19
CA GLY A 98 -1.93 21.18 48.80
C GLY A 98 -2.44 22.44 48.11
N ALA A 99 -3.19 23.28 48.82
CA ALA A 99 -3.58 24.60 48.34
C ALA A 99 -2.36 25.54 48.19
N ARG A 100 -2.23 26.21 47.04
CA ARG A 100 -1.72 27.59 46.87
C ARG A 100 -2.11 28.11 45.46
N PRO A 101 -2.66 29.33 45.33
CA PRO A 101 -3.12 29.85 44.04
C PRO A 101 -1.96 30.51 43.29
N THR A 102 -1.78 30.19 42.01
CA THR A 102 -0.93 30.98 41.12
C THR A 102 -1.61 31.10 39.77
N GLN A 103 -2.23 32.27 39.60
CA GLN A 103 -2.47 33.04 38.38
C GLN A 103 -2.59 32.31 37.04
N ASP A 104 -3.83 32.32 36.54
CA ASP A 104 -4.25 32.59 35.16
C ASP A 104 -3.17 32.63 34.08
N LEU A 105 -2.96 31.48 33.44
CA LEU A 105 -2.68 31.39 32.01
C LEU A 105 -3.59 30.31 31.42
N ARG A 106 -4.89 30.60 31.39
CA ARG A 106 -5.85 29.83 30.60
C ARG A 106 -5.60 30.19 29.14
N ALA A 107 -4.62 29.51 28.54
CA ALA A 107 -4.46 29.48 27.10
C ALA A 107 -5.79 29.02 26.51
N THR A 108 -6.39 29.86 25.68
CA THR A 108 -7.52 29.55 24.83
C THR A 108 -7.16 28.38 23.91
N GLN A 109 -7.37 27.15 24.39
CA GLN A 109 -7.56 26.00 23.53
C GLN A 109 -8.89 26.24 22.82
N SER A 110 -8.80 26.71 21.58
CA SER A 110 -9.93 26.61 20.67
C SER A 110 -10.22 25.13 20.49
N ASP A 111 -11.30 24.64 21.08
CA ASP A 111 -11.92 23.36 20.72
C ASP A 111 -12.41 23.48 19.26
N ALA A 112 -11.48 23.33 18.32
CA ALA A 112 -11.83 23.07 16.94
C ALA A 112 -12.47 21.68 16.93
N GLU A 113 -13.79 21.64 16.75
CA GLU A 113 -14.56 20.41 16.76
C GLU A 113 -14.04 19.48 15.65
N ILE A 114 -13.56 18.29 16.02
CA ILE A 114 -13.00 17.34 15.06
C ILE A 114 -14.16 16.74 14.26
N GLU A 115 -14.22 17.03 12.97
CA GLU A 115 -15.24 16.50 12.07
C GLU A 115 -14.95 15.03 11.75
N VAL A 116 -15.91 14.15 12.02
CA VAL A 116 -15.86 12.74 11.61
C VAL A 116 -16.76 12.59 10.39
N ALA A 117 -16.16 12.25 9.24
CA ALA A 117 -16.89 12.09 7.99
C ALA A 117 -17.57 10.72 7.92
N ASP A 118 -18.71 10.66 7.22
CA ASP A 118 -19.37 9.39 6.92
C ASP A 118 -18.60 8.58 5.88
N ARG A 119 -18.63 7.24 6.03
CA ARG A 119 -18.08 6.33 5.03
C ARG A 119 -18.84 6.40 3.71
N ALA A 120 -18.13 6.30 2.59
CA ALA A 120 -18.74 6.46 1.27
C ALA A 120 -19.68 5.29 0.88
N ASP A 121 -19.46 4.10 1.43
CA ASP A 121 -20.25 2.90 1.18
C ASP A 121 -21.46 2.73 2.12
N SER A 122 -21.60 3.59 3.14
CA SER A 122 -22.72 3.57 4.10
C SER A 122 -24.11 3.69 3.47
N SER A 123 -24.20 4.27 2.27
CA SER A 123 -25.45 4.46 1.52
C SER A 123 -25.66 3.46 0.38
N ALA A 124 -24.67 2.60 0.11
CA ALA A 124 -24.70 1.69 -1.03
C ALA A 124 -25.56 0.45 -0.75
N LYS A 125 -26.70 0.33 -1.45
CA LYS A 125 -27.53 -0.88 -1.39
C LYS A 125 -27.05 -1.89 -2.43
N SER A 126 -26.57 -3.06 -1.99
CA SER A 126 -26.28 -4.19 -2.88
C SER A 126 -27.55 -4.62 -3.62
N LYS A 127 -27.46 -4.69 -4.96
CA LYS A 127 -28.49 -5.28 -5.82
C LYS A 127 -27.98 -6.60 -6.34
N THR A 128 -28.67 -7.69 -5.98
CA THR A 128 -28.31 -9.01 -6.50
C THR A 128 -28.54 -9.06 -8.01
N THR A 129 -27.49 -9.41 -8.75
CA THR A 129 -27.53 -9.45 -10.21
C THR A 129 -28.01 -10.81 -10.70
N MET A 130 -29.08 -10.79 -11.49
CA MET A 130 -29.60 -12.00 -12.14
C MET A 130 -28.73 -12.40 -13.34
N PRO A 131 -28.59 -13.70 -13.63
CA PRO A 131 -27.88 -14.19 -14.80
C PRO A 131 -28.39 -13.54 -16.09
N ARG A 132 -27.49 -12.94 -16.87
CA ARG A 132 -27.81 -12.44 -18.21
C ARG A 132 -27.52 -13.52 -19.25
N LEU A 133 -28.46 -13.73 -20.16
CA LEU A 133 -28.26 -14.61 -21.32
C LEU A 133 -27.64 -13.78 -22.46
N ALA A 134 -26.49 -14.22 -22.97
CA ALA A 134 -25.78 -13.56 -24.07
C ALA A 134 -25.44 -14.61 -25.13
N GLY A 135 -26.19 -14.61 -26.25
CA GLY A 135 -25.88 -15.46 -27.41
C GLY A 135 -25.85 -16.96 -27.11
N GLY A 136 -26.70 -17.45 -26.21
CA GLY A 136 -26.75 -18.86 -25.79
C GLY A 136 -25.87 -19.22 -24.59
N TYR A 137 -24.90 -18.37 -24.23
CA TYR A 137 -24.12 -18.52 -23.00
C TYR A 137 -24.81 -17.79 -21.84
N LYS A 138 -24.93 -18.46 -20.68
CA LYS A 138 -25.49 -17.89 -19.46
C LYS A 138 -24.35 -17.48 -18.53
N LEU A 139 -24.24 -16.18 -18.25
CA LEU A 139 -23.26 -15.70 -17.28
C LEU A 139 -23.57 -16.24 -15.87
N PRO A 140 -22.54 -16.49 -15.03
CA PRO A 140 -22.73 -16.99 -13.68
C PRO A 140 -23.54 -16.00 -12.83
N PRO A 141 -24.45 -16.48 -11.95
CA PRO A 141 -25.12 -15.61 -10.98
C PRO A 141 -24.14 -15.13 -9.90
N SER A 142 -24.34 -13.91 -9.38
CA SER A 142 -23.58 -13.41 -8.24
C SER A 142 -23.85 -14.19 -6.95
N SER A 143 -24.91 -15.02 -6.92
CA SER A 143 -25.23 -15.91 -5.80
C SER A 143 -24.18 -16.99 -5.52
N LEU A 144 -23.29 -17.28 -6.48
CA LEU A 144 -22.15 -18.18 -6.27
C LEU A 144 -21.05 -17.55 -5.41
N LEU A 145 -21.09 -16.22 -5.24
CA LEU A 145 -20.15 -15.49 -4.41
C LEU A 145 -20.75 -15.25 -3.02
N HIS A 146 -19.88 -15.23 -2.02
CA HIS A 146 -20.25 -14.92 -0.65
C HIS A 146 -20.71 -13.47 -0.54
N ARG A 147 -21.76 -13.23 0.26
CA ARG A 147 -22.21 -11.87 0.59
C ARG A 147 -21.34 -11.30 1.69
N GLN A 148 -21.26 -9.98 1.71
CA GLN A 148 -20.68 -9.24 2.82
C GLN A 148 -21.54 -9.45 4.07
N ASP A 149 -20.88 -9.61 5.22
CA ASP A 149 -21.50 -9.54 6.53
C ASP A 149 -21.94 -8.10 6.85
N GLU A 150 -22.67 -7.88 7.94
CA GLU A 150 -23.12 -6.53 8.29
C GLU A 150 -21.94 -5.56 8.43
N GLN A 151 -22.11 -4.35 7.89
CA GLN A 151 -21.07 -3.33 7.90
C GLN A 151 -20.81 -2.88 9.34
N GLN A 152 -19.54 -2.76 9.73
CA GLN A 152 -19.20 -2.38 11.10
C GLN A 152 -19.58 -0.92 11.35
N THR A 153 -20.25 -0.69 12.48
CA THR A 153 -20.58 0.66 12.94
C THR A 153 -19.32 1.36 13.39
N VAL A 154 -19.08 2.55 12.85
CA VAL A 154 -17.95 3.39 13.24
C VAL A 154 -18.28 4.07 14.57
N ASP A 155 -17.44 3.84 15.59
CA ASP A 155 -17.50 4.58 16.85
C ASP A 155 -16.76 5.92 16.72
N ALA A 156 -17.52 7.01 16.63
CA ALA A 156 -16.97 8.35 16.47
C ALA A 156 -16.18 8.82 17.70
N ASP A 157 -16.54 8.37 18.91
CA ASP A 157 -15.89 8.80 20.14
C ASP A 157 -14.54 8.09 20.31
N GLU A 158 -14.46 6.79 19.94
CA GLU A 158 -13.19 6.06 19.88
C GLU A 158 -12.22 6.73 18.89
N LEU A 159 -12.71 7.12 17.71
CA LEU A 159 -11.90 7.79 16.70
C LEU A 159 -11.39 9.17 17.16
N LYS A 160 -12.23 9.95 17.85
CA LYS A 160 -11.82 11.24 18.42
C LYS A 160 -10.75 11.05 19.50
N LEU A 161 -10.88 10.03 20.35
CA LEU A 161 -9.86 9.70 21.34
C LEU A 161 -8.55 9.30 20.66
N LEU A 162 -8.61 8.50 19.59
CA LEU A 162 -7.42 8.14 18.82
C LEU A 162 -6.74 9.36 18.18
N ALA A 163 -7.52 10.31 17.66
CA ALA A 163 -7.01 11.58 17.12
C ALA A 163 -6.31 12.44 18.19
N GLN A 164 -6.82 12.46 19.41
CA GLN A 164 -6.18 13.14 20.55
C GLN A 164 -4.85 12.48 20.91
N VAL A 165 -4.81 11.14 20.97
CA VAL A 165 -3.57 10.40 21.25
C VAL A 165 -2.53 10.64 20.15
N LEU A 166 -2.93 10.63 18.88
CA LEU A 166 -2.05 10.95 17.75
C LEU A 166 -1.45 12.36 17.90
N THR A 167 -2.29 13.35 18.24
CA THR A 167 -1.85 14.74 18.42
C THR A 167 -0.90 14.88 19.60
N ALA A 168 -1.21 14.26 20.73
CA ALA A 168 -0.34 14.25 21.91
C ALA A 168 1.01 13.59 21.61
N LYS A 169 1.03 12.51 20.83
CA LYS A 169 2.27 11.82 20.45
C LYS A 169 3.16 12.65 19.55
N TYR A 170 2.60 13.36 18.56
CA TYR A 170 3.41 14.31 17.80
C TYR A 170 3.96 15.45 18.67
N ALA A 171 3.19 15.93 19.64
CA ALA A 171 3.65 16.96 20.57
C ALA A 171 4.84 16.50 21.44
N GLU A 172 4.89 15.22 21.84
CA GLU A 172 6.05 14.64 22.55
C GLU A 172 7.35 14.74 21.73
N PHE A 173 7.27 14.77 20.40
CA PHE A 173 8.40 14.92 19.49
C PHE A 173 8.59 16.35 18.96
N ASP A 174 7.99 17.35 19.62
CA ASP A 174 8.05 18.77 19.23
C ASP A 174 7.54 18.98 17.78
N VAL A 175 6.50 18.21 17.43
CA VAL A 175 5.69 18.37 16.22
C VAL A 175 4.30 18.80 16.66
N HIS A 176 4.05 20.11 16.67
CA HIS A 176 2.76 20.65 17.07
C HIS A 176 1.79 20.75 15.88
N GLY A 177 0.52 20.54 16.14
CA GLY A 177 -0.52 20.54 15.11
C GLY A 177 -1.80 19.95 15.66
N GLN A 178 -2.81 19.82 14.79
CA GLN A 178 -4.14 19.41 15.20
C GLN A 178 -4.76 18.53 14.12
N VAL A 179 -5.52 17.51 14.51
CA VAL A 179 -6.36 16.75 13.58
C VAL A 179 -7.60 17.57 13.28
N THR A 180 -7.82 17.88 12.00
CA THR A 180 -8.98 18.69 11.56
C THR A 180 -10.17 17.84 11.13
N GLN A 181 -9.91 16.65 10.58
CA GLN A 181 -10.94 15.79 10.02
C GLN A 181 -10.53 14.31 10.16
N ILE A 182 -11.50 13.43 10.40
CA ILE A 182 -11.32 11.98 10.43
C ILE A 182 -12.17 11.36 9.32
N ASN A 183 -11.52 10.60 8.45
CA ASN A 183 -12.17 9.87 7.37
C ASN A 183 -12.05 8.35 7.64
N PRO A 184 -13.06 7.73 8.27
CA PRO A 184 -13.07 6.29 8.48
C PRO A 184 -13.17 5.55 7.14
N GLY A 185 -12.37 4.49 6.98
CA GLY A 185 -12.37 3.61 5.81
C GLY A 185 -12.51 2.15 6.22
N PRO A 186 -12.69 1.20 5.29
CA PRO A 186 -12.94 -0.21 5.61
C PRO A 186 -11.73 -0.91 6.25
N VAL A 187 -10.52 -0.58 5.82
CA VAL A 187 -9.27 -1.21 6.29
C VAL A 187 -8.40 -0.26 7.11
N VAL A 188 -8.41 1.02 6.75
CA VAL A 188 -7.63 2.09 7.39
C VAL A 188 -8.53 3.27 7.66
N THR A 189 -8.20 4.07 8.67
CA THR A 189 -8.82 5.37 8.94
C THR A 189 -7.80 6.46 8.66
N THR A 190 -8.20 7.49 7.92
CA THR A 190 -7.33 8.62 7.58
C THR A 190 -7.61 9.79 8.51
N PHE A 191 -6.60 10.17 9.29
CA PHE A 191 -6.60 11.36 10.12
C PHE A 191 -5.96 12.52 9.35
N GLU A 192 -6.72 13.57 9.04
CA GLU A 192 -6.18 14.78 8.43
C GLU A 192 -5.52 15.64 9.50
N PHE A 193 -4.20 15.66 9.52
CA PHE A 193 -3.39 16.42 10.46
C PHE A 193 -2.91 17.74 9.83
N LYS A 194 -3.17 18.85 10.50
CA LYS A 194 -2.68 20.17 10.15
C LYS A 194 -1.49 20.52 11.04
N PRO A 195 -0.24 20.46 10.54
CA PRO A 195 0.91 20.88 11.32
C PRO A 195 0.93 22.40 11.50
N GLU A 196 1.52 22.85 12.60
CA GLU A 196 1.80 24.27 12.82
C GLU A 196 2.83 24.82 11.83
N ALA A 197 2.83 26.16 11.69
CA ALA A 197 3.74 26.85 10.81
C ALA A 197 5.20 26.56 11.18
N GLY A 198 6.03 26.27 10.16
CA GLY A 198 7.47 26.00 10.34
C GLY A 198 7.82 24.52 10.48
N ILE A 199 6.83 23.63 10.67
CA ILE A 199 7.07 22.19 10.73
C ILE A 199 7.24 21.63 9.31
N LYS A 200 8.37 20.97 9.08
CA LYS A 200 8.70 20.34 7.80
C LYS A 200 8.00 19.00 7.66
N TYR A 201 7.45 18.72 6.47
CA TYR A 201 6.85 17.41 6.13
C TYR A 201 7.78 16.23 6.44
N SER A 202 9.09 16.37 6.19
CA SER A 202 10.07 15.33 6.47
C SER A 202 10.13 14.94 7.95
N ARG A 203 9.82 15.87 8.86
CA ARG A 203 9.80 15.59 10.30
C ARG A 203 8.65 14.64 10.65
N LEU A 204 7.49 14.82 10.02
CA LEU A 204 6.34 13.92 10.21
C LEU A 204 6.65 12.53 9.66
N THR A 205 7.15 12.43 8.43
CA THR A 205 7.44 11.13 7.81
C THR A 205 8.52 10.34 8.54
N ASN A 206 9.47 11.02 9.19
CA ASN A 206 10.53 10.35 9.96
C ASN A 206 10.04 9.76 11.29
N LEU A 207 8.89 10.22 11.81
CA LEU A 207 8.30 9.71 13.06
C LEU A 207 7.32 8.55 12.82
N THR A 208 7.23 8.02 11.59
CA THR A 208 6.27 6.98 11.24
C THR A 208 6.40 5.75 12.14
N ASP A 209 7.62 5.25 12.36
CA ASP A 209 7.85 4.04 13.17
C ASP A 209 7.52 4.26 14.66
N ASP A 210 7.90 5.41 15.21
CA ASP A 210 7.56 5.79 16.59
C ASP A 210 6.05 5.94 16.78
N LEU A 211 5.37 6.51 15.78
CA LEU A 211 3.91 6.63 15.79
C LEU A 211 3.24 5.25 15.68
N CYS A 212 3.78 4.32 14.90
CA CYS A 212 3.27 2.94 14.84
C CYS A 212 3.31 2.29 16.22
N LEU A 213 4.41 2.45 16.95
CA LEU A 213 4.56 1.92 18.30
C LEU A 213 3.57 2.55 19.28
N ALA A 214 3.43 3.87 19.23
CA ALA A 214 2.52 4.60 20.11
C ALA A 214 1.04 4.24 19.86
N MET A 215 0.68 4.05 18.59
CA MET A 215 -0.68 3.71 18.17
C MET A 215 -0.99 2.21 18.19
N LYS A 216 0.01 1.37 18.50
CA LYS A 216 -0.08 -0.09 18.41
C LYS A 216 -0.54 -0.55 17.03
N ALA A 217 -0.11 0.18 16.00
CA ALA A 217 -0.44 -0.09 14.60
C ALA A 217 0.67 -0.91 13.95
N GLU A 218 0.30 -1.82 13.04
CA GLU A 218 1.26 -2.62 12.27
C GLU A 218 2.11 -1.77 11.34
N SER A 219 1.48 -0.79 10.68
CA SER A 219 2.14 0.18 9.81
C SER A 219 1.25 1.42 9.70
N ILE A 220 1.86 2.59 9.57
CA ILE A 220 1.17 3.86 9.33
C ILE A 220 1.71 4.44 8.04
N LEU A 221 0.84 5.00 7.21
CA LEU A 221 1.22 5.69 5.99
C LEU A 221 0.92 7.18 6.11
N ILE A 222 1.91 8.02 5.78
CA ILE A 222 1.82 9.48 5.89
C ILE A 222 1.95 10.10 4.50
N GLU A 223 0.87 10.70 4.01
CA GLU A 223 0.78 11.27 2.67
C GLU A 223 0.30 12.72 2.69
N ARG A 224 0.61 13.48 1.64
CA ARG A 224 0.13 14.87 1.51
C ARG A 224 -1.27 14.85 0.93
N MET A 225 -2.17 15.65 1.51
CA MET A 225 -3.52 15.80 0.97
C MET A 225 -3.49 16.74 -0.25
N ALA A 226 -3.98 16.27 -1.39
CA ALA A 226 -4.03 17.07 -2.61
C ALA A 226 -4.96 18.27 -2.42
N GLY A 227 -4.47 19.47 -2.75
CA GLY A 227 -5.24 20.72 -2.66
C GLY A 227 -5.50 21.24 -1.23
N LYS A 228 -4.98 20.56 -0.19
CA LYS A 228 -5.09 20.99 1.22
C LYS A 228 -3.69 21.22 1.81
N SER A 229 -3.60 22.06 2.85
CA SER A 229 -2.39 22.24 3.67
C SER A 229 -2.35 21.25 4.85
N THR A 230 -2.86 20.03 4.64
CA THR A 230 -2.95 18.98 5.64
C THR A 230 -2.21 17.73 5.16
N VAL A 231 -1.86 16.87 6.12
CA VAL A 231 -1.20 15.60 5.91
C VAL A 231 -2.18 14.51 6.33
N GLY A 232 -2.42 13.54 5.45
CA GLY A 232 -3.23 12.37 5.74
C GLY A 232 -2.39 11.30 6.43
N ILE A 233 -2.78 10.92 7.64
CA ILE A 233 -2.15 9.85 8.40
C ILE A 233 -3.11 8.66 8.41
N GLN A 234 -2.74 7.62 7.68
CA GLN A 234 -3.56 6.42 7.53
C GLN A 234 -3.15 5.42 8.60
N VAL A 235 -4.05 5.16 9.55
CA VAL A 235 -3.86 4.21 10.63
C VAL A 235 -4.75 2.99 10.37
N PRO A 236 -4.23 1.75 10.40
CA PRO A 236 -5.03 0.55 10.24
C PRO A 236 -6.11 0.46 11.31
N ASN A 237 -7.31 0.06 10.89
CA ASN A 237 -8.38 -0.21 11.84
C ASN A 237 -8.03 -1.45 12.67
N ARG A 238 -8.54 -1.47 13.90
CA ARG A 238 -8.41 -2.63 14.79
C ARG A 238 -9.10 -3.85 14.20
N ASP A 239 -10.31 -3.67 13.70
CA ASP A 239 -11.08 -4.67 12.97
C ASP A 239 -11.14 -4.26 11.50
N ARG A 240 -10.39 -4.98 10.65
CA ARG A 240 -10.34 -4.72 9.20
C ARG A 240 -11.47 -5.44 8.51
N GLU A 241 -12.25 -4.72 7.71
CA GLU A 241 -13.34 -5.32 6.94
C GLU A 241 -12.81 -6.14 5.76
N ILE A 242 -13.43 -7.29 5.51
CA ILE A 242 -13.17 -8.09 4.31
C ILE A 242 -13.89 -7.44 3.13
N ILE A 243 -13.14 -7.11 2.08
CA ILE A 243 -13.71 -6.60 0.83
C ILE A 243 -14.15 -7.80 -0.03
N TRP A 244 -15.45 -8.00 -0.17
CA TRP A 244 -15.98 -9.15 -0.89
C TRP A 244 -16.06 -8.87 -2.39
N LEU A 245 -15.65 -9.86 -3.19
CA LEU A 245 -15.73 -9.76 -4.66
C LEU A 245 -17.18 -9.55 -5.13
N ARG A 246 -18.15 -10.17 -4.45
CA ARG A 246 -19.57 -10.05 -4.79
C ARG A 246 -20.04 -8.61 -4.78
N GLU A 247 -19.66 -7.86 -3.76
CA GLU A 247 -20.02 -6.46 -3.60
C GLU A 247 -19.53 -5.62 -4.78
N ASN A 248 -18.29 -5.86 -5.19
CA ASN A 248 -17.69 -5.20 -6.33
C ASN A 248 -18.41 -5.53 -7.65
N ILE A 249 -18.78 -6.80 -7.86
CA ILE A 249 -19.46 -7.24 -9.08
C ILE A 249 -20.93 -6.76 -9.13
N GLU A 250 -21.58 -6.63 -7.97
CA GLU A 250 -22.94 -6.11 -7.86
C GLU A 250 -23.01 -4.57 -7.87
N SER A 251 -21.86 -3.89 -7.84
CA SER A 251 -21.77 -2.43 -7.86
C SER A 251 -22.22 -1.81 -9.18
N SER A 252 -22.68 -0.56 -9.10
CA SER A 252 -23.11 0.20 -10.28
C SER A 252 -21.93 0.55 -11.21
N GLU A 253 -20.75 0.73 -10.63
CA GLU A 253 -19.48 1.05 -11.25
C GLU A 253 -19.04 -0.11 -12.15
N PHE A 254 -19.17 -1.35 -11.64
CA PHE A 254 -18.83 -2.54 -12.40
C PHE A 254 -19.89 -2.88 -13.46
N ILE A 255 -21.17 -2.91 -13.08
CA ILE A 255 -22.28 -3.28 -13.97
C ILE A 255 -22.49 -2.24 -15.08
N GLY A 256 -22.38 -0.96 -14.73
CA GLY A 256 -22.62 0.17 -15.64
C GLY A 256 -21.57 0.28 -16.76
N THR A 257 -20.39 -0.31 -16.56
CA THR A 257 -19.32 -0.25 -17.56
C THR A 257 -19.60 -1.20 -18.73
N LYS A 258 -19.51 -0.72 -19.97
CA LYS A 258 -19.78 -1.52 -21.19
C LYS A 258 -18.65 -2.51 -21.54
N SER A 259 -17.43 -2.20 -21.11
CA SER A 259 -16.24 -2.98 -21.44
C SER A 259 -16.31 -4.42 -20.93
N LYS A 260 -15.82 -5.36 -21.74
CA LYS A 260 -15.71 -6.78 -21.39
C LYS A 260 -14.45 -7.11 -20.61
N LEU A 261 -13.52 -6.16 -20.55
CA LEU A 261 -12.25 -6.28 -19.83
C LEU A 261 -12.21 -5.35 -18.61
N THR A 262 -13.37 -5.08 -18.00
CA THR A 262 -13.44 -4.40 -16.71
C THR A 262 -12.98 -5.34 -15.60
N LEU A 263 -12.06 -4.86 -14.78
CA LEU A 263 -11.51 -5.55 -13.62
C LEU A 263 -12.05 -4.88 -12.35
N ALA A 264 -12.62 -5.66 -11.44
CA ALA A 264 -12.95 -5.22 -10.09
C ALA A 264 -11.68 -5.25 -9.24
N LEU A 265 -11.23 -4.08 -8.75
CA LEU A 265 -9.99 -3.98 -7.97
C LEU A 265 -10.24 -4.04 -6.46
N GLY A 266 -11.43 -3.66 -5.99
CA GLY A 266 -11.79 -3.62 -4.58
C GLY A 266 -12.36 -2.26 -4.17
N LYS A 267 -12.11 -1.86 -2.93
CA LYS A 267 -12.48 -0.56 -2.38
C LYS A 267 -11.27 0.35 -2.26
N ASP A 268 -11.49 1.66 -2.39
CA ASP A 268 -10.52 2.67 -1.99
C ASP A 268 -10.47 2.83 -0.45
N ILE A 269 -9.60 3.72 0.02
CA ILE A 269 -9.45 4.03 1.44
C ILE A 269 -10.71 4.62 2.09
N ASN A 270 -11.68 5.10 1.31
CA ASN A 270 -12.95 5.67 1.80
C ASN A 270 -14.13 4.70 1.66
N GLY A 271 -13.89 3.50 1.11
CA GLY A 271 -14.91 2.47 0.87
C GLY A 271 -15.54 2.49 -0.52
N ARG A 272 -15.15 3.40 -1.42
CA ARG A 272 -15.73 3.47 -2.78
C ARG A 272 -15.24 2.30 -3.62
N ILE A 273 -16.15 1.69 -4.38
CA ILE A 273 -15.78 0.61 -5.30
C ILE A 273 -14.93 1.16 -6.45
N VAL A 274 -13.77 0.54 -6.64
CA VAL A 274 -12.83 0.88 -7.70
C VAL A 274 -12.83 -0.23 -8.74
N THR A 275 -13.08 0.18 -9.98
CA THR A 275 -12.97 -0.68 -11.16
C THR A 275 -11.98 -0.07 -12.14
N ALA A 276 -11.30 -0.92 -12.91
CA ALA A 276 -10.36 -0.50 -13.94
C ALA A 276 -10.69 -1.18 -15.27
N GLU A 277 -10.36 -0.53 -16.38
CA GLU A 277 -10.54 -1.09 -17.71
C GLU A 277 -9.20 -1.47 -18.33
N LEU A 278 -9.00 -2.77 -18.59
CA LEU A 278 -7.75 -3.26 -19.17
C LEU A 278 -7.52 -2.79 -20.61
N SER A 279 -8.58 -2.40 -21.34
CA SER A 279 -8.42 -1.86 -22.70
C SER A 279 -7.68 -0.50 -22.69
N GLY A 280 -7.90 0.33 -21.65
CA GLY A 280 -7.23 1.62 -21.46
C GLY A 280 -5.83 1.47 -20.87
N MET A 281 -5.54 0.31 -20.27
CA MET A 281 -4.24 -0.07 -19.73
C MET A 281 -3.81 -1.39 -20.40
N PRO A 282 -3.40 -1.37 -21.69
CA PRO A 282 -3.34 -2.58 -22.52
C PRO A 282 -2.43 -3.68 -21.96
N HIS A 283 -1.51 -3.33 -21.07
CA HIS A 283 -0.69 -4.25 -20.31
C HIS A 283 -0.66 -3.85 -18.83
N LEU A 284 -0.74 -4.85 -17.95
CA LEU A 284 -0.71 -4.69 -16.50
C LEU A 284 0.43 -5.55 -15.92
N LEU A 285 1.27 -4.94 -15.08
CA LEU A 285 2.30 -5.64 -14.31
C LEU A 285 1.86 -5.74 -12.84
N ILE A 286 1.83 -6.96 -12.30
CA ILE A 286 1.47 -7.22 -10.90
C ILE A 286 2.65 -7.89 -10.22
N ALA A 287 3.15 -7.26 -9.15
CA ALA A 287 4.24 -7.79 -8.33
C ALA A 287 3.81 -7.81 -6.84
N GLY A 288 4.30 -8.80 -6.10
CA GLY A 288 4.02 -8.95 -4.68
C GLY A 288 4.72 -10.19 -4.11
N SER A 289 5.15 -10.12 -2.85
CA SER A 289 5.73 -11.26 -2.13
C SER A 289 4.65 -12.29 -1.76
N THR A 290 5.06 -13.50 -1.39
CA THR A 290 4.14 -14.55 -0.93
C THR A 290 3.31 -14.07 0.26
N GLY A 291 2.00 -14.30 0.23
CA GLY A 291 1.09 -13.90 1.31
C GLY A 291 0.52 -12.47 1.21
N THR A 292 0.98 -11.65 0.26
CA THR A 292 0.46 -10.28 0.07
C THR A 292 -0.85 -10.19 -0.72
N GLY A 293 -1.40 -11.33 -1.14
CA GLY A 293 -2.68 -11.38 -1.87
C GLY A 293 -2.57 -11.36 -3.40
N LYS A 294 -1.38 -11.44 -4.00
CA LYS A 294 -1.20 -11.47 -5.47
C LYS A 294 -2.10 -12.50 -6.18
N SER A 295 -2.09 -13.76 -5.72
CA SER A 295 -2.89 -14.82 -6.34
C SER A 295 -4.40 -14.59 -6.18
N VAL A 296 -4.83 -14.02 -5.04
CA VAL A 296 -6.22 -13.64 -4.80
C VAL A 296 -6.65 -12.52 -5.75
N ALA A 297 -5.80 -11.51 -5.94
CA ALA A 297 -6.04 -10.40 -6.86
C ALA A 297 -6.15 -10.89 -8.32
N ILE A 298 -5.26 -11.78 -8.77
CA ILE A 298 -5.34 -12.38 -10.11
C ILE A 298 -6.65 -13.15 -10.30
N ASN A 299 -7.05 -13.96 -9.32
CA ASN A 299 -8.32 -14.67 -9.38
C ASN A 299 -9.52 -13.71 -9.43
N ALA A 300 -9.49 -12.62 -8.66
CA ALA A 300 -10.53 -11.59 -8.71
C ALA A 300 -10.61 -10.92 -10.10
N MET A 301 -9.47 -10.66 -10.74
CA MET A 301 -9.41 -10.12 -12.11
C MET A 301 -9.98 -11.11 -13.14
N ILE A 302 -9.64 -12.40 -13.05
CA ILE A 302 -10.19 -13.43 -13.93
C ILE A 302 -11.71 -13.54 -13.72
N MET A 303 -12.17 -13.60 -12.46
CA MET A 303 -13.60 -13.64 -12.15
C MET A 303 -14.34 -12.41 -12.69
N SER A 304 -13.73 -11.22 -12.62
CA SER A 304 -14.31 -10.00 -13.19
C SER A 304 -14.65 -10.17 -14.69
N ILE A 305 -13.75 -10.81 -15.45
CA ILE A 305 -13.98 -11.11 -16.86
C ILE A 305 -15.10 -12.15 -17.01
N LEU A 306 -15.07 -13.24 -16.24
CA LEU A 306 -16.07 -14.32 -16.32
C LEU A 306 -17.50 -13.87 -15.99
N TYR A 307 -17.65 -12.89 -15.11
CA TYR A 307 -18.95 -12.32 -14.75
C TYR A 307 -19.48 -11.33 -15.79
N LYS A 308 -18.71 -11.00 -16.84
CA LYS A 308 -19.03 -9.92 -17.78
C LYS A 308 -18.95 -10.29 -19.26
N ALA A 309 -18.07 -11.23 -19.60
CA ALA A 309 -17.76 -11.63 -20.96
C ALA A 309 -18.15 -13.08 -21.24
N THR A 310 -18.62 -13.35 -22.45
CA THR A 310 -18.79 -14.71 -22.96
C THR A 310 -17.48 -15.24 -23.56
N PRO A 311 -17.32 -16.56 -23.75
CA PRO A 311 -16.13 -17.15 -24.39
C PRO A 311 -15.85 -16.64 -25.82
N ASP A 312 -16.90 -16.20 -26.54
CA ASP A 312 -16.75 -15.61 -27.88
C ASP A 312 -16.25 -14.16 -27.83
N GLN A 313 -16.43 -13.47 -26.69
CA GLN A 313 -16.03 -12.08 -26.49
C GLN A 313 -14.60 -11.96 -25.97
N VAL A 314 -14.22 -12.82 -25.02
CA VAL A 314 -12.88 -12.79 -24.40
C VAL A 314 -12.36 -14.22 -24.27
N ARG A 315 -11.13 -14.42 -24.74
CA ARG A 315 -10.38 -15.68 -24.57
C ARG A 315 -9.19 -15.43 -23.64
N LEU A 316 -8.93 -16.39 -22.77
CA LEU A 316 -7.83 -16.33 -21.81
C LEU A 316 -6.81 -17.41 -22.16
N VAL A 317 -5.53 -17.06 -22.08
CA VAL A 317 -4.41 -18.01 -22.09
C VAL A 317 -3.75 -17.90 -20.73
N LEU A 318 -3.84 -18.97 -19.94
CA LEU A 318 -3.26 -19.04 -18.60
C LEU A 318 -1.96 -19.84 -18.67
N VAL A 319 -0.90 -19.28 -18.10
CA VAL A 319 0.41 -19.92 -17.95
C VAL A 319 0.73 -19.87 -16.46
N ASP A 320 0.86 -21.04 -15.85
CA ASP A 320 1.25 -21.23 -14.44
C ASP A 320 2.60 -21.95 -14.39
#